data_AF-A0A090Z9H1-F1
#
_entry.id   AF-A0A090Z9H1-F1
#
_cell.length_a   1.000
_cell.length_b   1.000
_cell.length_c   1.000
_cell.angle_alpha   90.00
_cell.angle_beta   90.00
_cell.angle_gamma   90.00
#
_symmetry.space_group_name_H-M   'P 1'
#
loop_
_entity.id
_entity.type
_entity.pdbx_description
1 polymer ?
#
loop_
_entity_poly.entity_id
_entity_poly.type
_entity_poly.pdbx_seq_one_letter_code
_entity_poly.pdbx_strand_id
1 'polypeptide(L)'
;MDKEKQLQPEELLENETDILRGLLEAASDTVEDRKTIEVSRKGKVLFRFRIRPLSEEEYNACRDKATKYKKNRRLGGIKMPEDTDAARYRSNLIYEATDSEDRKKVWDNKKAWEQLNVLSGVQLIDKVLLPGEKEAIIEQIDRLSGYDLDDEEDNEAEEVVKN
;
A
#
# COMPACT_ATOMS: atom_id res chain seq x y z
N MET A 1 33.10 17.99 -29.55
CA MET A 1 32.12 17.13 -30.25
C MET A 1 32.00 15.92 -29.36
N ASP A 2 31.28 16.13 -28.27
CA ASP A 2 31.29 15.25 -27.11
C ASP A 2 29.89 14.70 -27.02
N LYS A 3 29.71 13.53 -27.61
CA LYS A 3 28.48 12.76 -27.43
C LYS A 3 28.58 12.16 -26.04
N GLU A 4 27.83 12.73 -25.09
CA GLU A 4 27.43 12.03 -23.88
C GLU A 4 26.83 10.69 -24.31
N LYS A 5 27.60 9.63 -24.06
CA LYS A 5 27.14 8.27 -24.20
C LYS A 5 26.16 8.07 -23.03
N GLN A 6 24.87 8.14 -23.32
CA GLN A 6 23.86 7.59 -22.42
C GLN A 6 24.14 6.08 -22.35
N LEU A 7 24.73 5.65 -21.23
CA LEU A 7 24.92 4.23 -20.90
C LEU A 7 23.54 3.68 -20.48
N GLN A 8 23.21 2.50 -21.00
CA GLN A 8 21.98 1.79 -20.65
C GLN A 8 22.03 1.35 -19.18
N PRO A 9 20.89 1.31 -18.44
CA PRO A 9 20.86 0.97 -17.01
C PRO A 9 21.57 -0.36 -16.67
N GLU A 10 21.54 -1.35 -17.56
CA GLU A 10 22.17 -2.65 -17.35
C GLU A 10 23.71 -2.63 -17.43
N GLU A 11 24.33 -1.67 -18.12
CA GLU A 11 25.80 -1.57 -18.24
C GLU A 11 26.46 -0.90 -17.01
N LEU A 12 25.67 -0.42 -16.03
CA LEU A 12 26.18 0.22 -14.81
C LEU A 12 26.60 -0.76 -13.71
N LEU A 13 26.28 -2.06 -13.79
CA LEU A 13 26.50 -3.02 -12.69
C LEU A 13 27.81 -3.83 -12.78
N GLU A 14 28.83 -3.33 -13.47
CA GLU A 14 30.09 -4.08 -13.68
C GLU A 14 31.19 -3.79 -12.62
N ASN A 15 31.03 -2.76 -11.78
CA ASN A 15 32.04 -2.34 -10.79
C ASN A 15 31.45 -2.20 -9.37
N GLU A 16 32.23 -2.54 -8.34
CA GLU A 16 31.82 -2.53 -6.91
C GLU A 16 31.29 -1.16 -6.46
N THR A 17 31.85 -0.08 -7.00
CA THR A 17 31.41 1.30 -6.68
C THR A 17 30.03 1.60 -7.25
N ASP A 18 29.70 1.07 -8.42
CA ASP A 18 28.41 1.30 -9.06
C ASP A 18 27.32 0.42 -8.45
N ILE A 19 27.66 -0.80 -8.02
CA ILE A 19 26.79 -1.65 -7.19
C ILE A 19 26.47 -0.94 -5.87
N LEU A 20 27.48 -0.40 -5.18
CA LEU A 20 27.27 0.33 -3.93
C LEU A 20 26.37 1.55 -4.14
N ARG A 21 26.56 2.30 -5.23
CA ARG A 21 25.70 3.42 -5.58
C ARG A 21 24.25 2.96 -5.80
N GLY A 22 24.04 1.90 -6.58
CA GLY A 22 22.71 1.34 -6.81
C GLY A 22 22.01 0.88 -5.53
N LEU A 23 22.74 0.23 -4.62
CA LEU A 23 22.20 -0.19 -3.32
C LEU A 23 21.82 1.02 -2.44
N LEU A 24 22.63 2.07 -2.42
CA LEU A 24 22.34 3.28 -1.65
C LEU A 24 21.16 4.05 -2.24
N GLU A 25 21.06 4.11 -3.56
CA GLU A 25 19.95 4.75 -4.27
C GLU A 25 18.64 4.03 -3.95
N ALA A 26 18.59 2.69 -4.09
CA ALA A 26 17.44 1.87 -3.72
C ALA A 26 17.04 1.99 -2.24
N ALA A 27 18.00 2.16 -1.33
CA ALA A 27 17.72 2.37 0.08
C ALA A 27 17.19 3.78 0.40
N SER A 28 17.55 4.77 -0.42
CA SER A 28 17.14 6.18 -0.26
C SER A 28 15.90 6.55 -1.06
N ASP A 29 15.51 5.71 -2.03
CA ASP A 29 14.30 5.85 -2.82
C ASP A 29 13.09 5.56 -1.93
N THR A 30 12.76 6.54 -1.11
CA THR A 30 11.50 6.57 -0.41
C THR A 30 10.45 6.90 -1.45
N VAL A 31 9.77 5.86 -1.92
CA VAL A 31 8.63 5.96 -2.82
C VAL A 31 7.62 6.96 -2.22
N GLU A 32 7.70 8.23 -2.65
CA GLU A 32 6.75 9.29 -2.29
C GLU A 32 5.44 9.14 -3.09
N ASP A 33 5.28 8.02 -3.79
CA ASP A 33 4.15 7.77 -4.67
C ASP A 33 2.86 7.73 -3.88
N ARG A 34 2.07 8.78 -4.09
CA ARG A 34 0.72 8.88 -3.58
C ARG A 34 -0.26 8.71 -4.72
N LYS A 35 -1.18 7.77 -4.57
CA LYS A 35 -2.28 7.58 -5.52
C LYS A 35 -3.59 8.05 -4.91
N THR A 36 -4.38 8.79 -5.69
CA THR A 36 -5.73 9.18 -5.25
C THR A 36 -6.71 8.07 -5.58
N ILE A 37 -7.43 7.60 -4.56
CA ILE A 37 -8.53 6.65 -4.68
C ILE A 37 -9.84 7.40 -4.70
N GLU A 38 -10.72 7.00 -5.63
CA GLU A 38 -12.09 7.47 -5.71
C GLU A 38 -13.07 6.34 -5.44
N VAL A 39 -13.90 6.50 -4.41
CA VAL A 39 -14.98 5.55 -4.11
C VAL A 39 -16.26 6.09 -4.74
N SER A 40 -16.74 5.43 -5.78
CA SER A 40 -17.95 5.80 -6.50
C SER A 40 -18.95 4.64 -6.56
N ARG A 41 -20.25 4.96 -6.49
CA ARG A 41 -21.33 3.97 -6.63
C ARG A 41 -22.42 4.54 -7.51
N LYS A 42 -22.89 3.75 -8.48
CA LYS A 42 -23.97 4.13 -9.41
C LYS A 42 -23.68 5.47 -10.12
N GLY A 43 -22.43 5.69 -10.53
CA GLY A 43 -22.01 6.91 -11.22
C GLY A 43 -21.87 8.16 -10.33
N LYS A 44 -22.00 8.02 -9.00
CA LYS A 44 -21.79 9.11 -8.05
C LYS A 44 -20.54 8.86 -7.21
N VAL A 45 -19.65 9.84 -7.19
CA VAL A 45 -18.51 9.89 -6.27
C VAL A 45 -19.01 10.13 -4.85
N LEU A 46 -18.63 9.25 -3.92
CA LEU A 46 -18.99 9.35 -2.51
C LEU A 46 -17.92 10.12 -1.75
N PHE A 47 -16.65 9.74 -1.91
CA PHE A 47 -15.50 10.40 -1.30
C PHE A 47 -14.20 9.97 -2.00
N ARG A 48 -13.11 10.69 -1.71
CA ARG A 48 -11.76 10.44 -2.22
C ARG A 48 -10.75 10.51 -1.07
N PHE A 49 -9.64 9.80 -1.20
CA PHE A 49 -8.50 9.86 -0.28
C PHE A 49 -7.24 9.41 -1.00
N ARG A 50 -6.07 9.84 -0.51
CA ARG A 50 -4.78 9.39 -1.03
C ARG A 50 -4.27 8.18 -0.26
N ILE A 51 -3.64 7.26 -0.98
CA ILE A 51 -2.89 6.14 -0.42
C ILE A 51 -1.40 6.29 -0.74
N ARG A 52 -0.56 5.65 0.07
CA ARG A 52 0.90 5.53 -0.09
C ARG A 52 1.30 4.04 -0.07
N PRO A 53 2.51 3.68 -0.51
CA PRO A 53 3.07 2.36 -0.27
C PRO A 53 3.16 2.01 1.22
N LEU A 54 3.20 0.72 1.50
CA LEU A 54 3.45 0.14 2.82
C LEU A 54 4.74 -0.69 2.78
N SER A 55 5.53 -0.61 3.86
CA SER A 55 6.66 -1.52 4.04
C SER A 55 6.21 -2.91 4.50
N GLU A 56 7.07 -3.93 4.36
CA GLU A 56 6.79 -5.27 4.87
C GLU A 56 6.49 -5.28 6.38
N GLU A 57 7.19 -4.43 7.15
CA GLU A 57 6.92 -4.25 8.59
C GLU A 57 5.50 -3.76 8.83
N GLU A 58 4.99 -2.83 8.02
CA GLU A 58 3.63 -2.31 8.13
C GLU A 58 2.57 -3.36 7.75
N TYR A 59 2.81 -4.16 6.71
CA TYR A 59 1.96 -5.32 6.38
C TYR A 59 1.90 -6.31 7.54
N ASN A 60 3.05 -6.65 8.12
CA ASN A 60 3.15 -7.55 9.26
C ASN A 60 2.42 -6.99 10.49
N ALA A 61 2.63 -5.72 10.82
CA ALA A 61 1.93 -5.06 11.92
C ALA A 61 0.41 -5.04 11.72
N CYS A 62 -0.08 -4.84 10.50
CA CYS A 62 -1.50 -4.91 10.18
C CYS A 62 -2.07 -6.32 10.35
N ARG A 63 -1.30 -7.35 9.98
CA ARG A 63 -1.65 -8.77 10.13
C ARG A 63 -1.71 -9.16 11.61
N ASP A 64 -0.73 -8.73 12.39
CA ASP A 64 -0.68 -8.98 13.84
C ASP A 64 -1.87 -8.34 14.56
N LYS A 65 -2.24 -7.10 14.21
CA LYS A 65 -3.44 -6.40 14.73
C LYS A 65 -4.75 -7.14 14.37
N ALA A 66 -4.76 -7.91 13.30
CA ALA A 66 -5.89 -8.73 12.86
C ALA A 66 -5.84 -10.17 13.37
N THR A 67 -4.73 -10.59 14.00
CA THR A 67 -4.51 -11.95 14.47
C THR A 67 -4.80 -12.07 15.96
N LYS A 68 -5.61 -13.05 16.33
CA LYS A 68 -5.82 -13.43 17.72
C LYS A 68 -4.73 -14.40 18.16
N TYR A 69 -4.06 -14.08 19.25
CA TYR A 69 -3.03 -14.95 19.84
C TYR A 69 -3.52 -15.61 21.12
N LYS A 70 -3.23 -16.91 21.28
CA LYS A 70 -3.46 -17.63 22.53
C LYS A 70 -2.14 -18.07 23.14
N LYS A 71 -2.05 -17.99 24.48
CA LYS A 71 -0.91 -18.53 25.22
C LYS A 71 -1.03 -20.05 25.28
N ASN A 72 -0.05 -20.75 24.74
CA ASN A 72 0.03 -22.20 24.88
C ASN A 72 0.62 -22.56 26.26
N ARG A 73 -0.24 -23.00 27.19
CA ARG A 73 0.18 -23.36 28.55
C ARG A 73 1.12 -24.57 28.60
N ARG A 74 1.13 -25.43 27.57
CA ARG A 74 2.00 -26.62 27.50
C ARG A 74 3.42 -26.29 27.02
N LEU A 75 3.58 -25.19 26.27
CA LEU A 75 4.87 -24.72 25.75
C LEU A 75 5.36 -23.48 26.53
N GLY A 76 5.28 -23.52 27.86
CA GLY A 76 5.81 -22.45 28.70
C GLY A 76 5.12 -21.09 28.55
N GLY A 77 3.91 -21.03 27.99
CA GLY A 77 3.14 -19.79 27.83
C GLY A 77 3.46 -18.98 26.57
N ILE A 78 4.19 -19.56 25.60
CA ILE A 78 4.45 -18.94 24.28
C ILE A 78 3.12 -18.54 23.62
N LYS A 79 3.06 -17.32 23.08
CA LYS A 79 1.91 -16.82 22.31
C LYS A 79 1.97 -17.44 20.92
N MET A 80 0.93 -18.18 20.56
CA MET A 80 0.76 -18.75 19.24
C MET A 80 -0.40 -18.05 18.52
N PRO A 81 -0.28 -17.76 17.22
CA PRO A 81 -1.40 -17.28 16.43
C PRO A 81 -2.49 -18.36 16.40
N GLU A 82 -3.74 -17.96 16.64
CA GLU A 82 -4.92 -18.84 16.61
C GLU A 82 -5.70 -18.64 15.31
N ASP A 83 -6.10 -17.40 15.04
CA ASP A 83 -6.98 -17.06 13.92
C ASP A 83 -6.71 -15.63 13.45
N THR A 84 -6.79 -15.40 12.14
CA THR A 84 -6.56 -14.08 11.52
C THR A 84 -7.84 -13.62 10.83
N ASP A 85 -8.40 -12.50 11.30
CA ASP A 85 -9.57 -11.90 10.68
C ASP A 85 -9.18 -11.17 9.39
N ALA A 86 -9.44 -11.81 8.24
CA ALA A 86 -9.12 -11.26 6.93
C ALA A 86 -9.82 -9.92 6.65
N ALA A 87 -11.07 -9.74 7.09
CA ALA A 87 -11.82 -8.49 6.85
C ALA A 87 -11.22 -7.34 7.65
N ARG A 88 -10.83 -7.60 8.91
CA ARG A 88 -10.09 -6.65 9.73
C ARG A 88 -8.70 -6.38 9.16
N TYR A 89 -7.99 -7.39 8.68
CA TYR A 89 -6.68 -7.22 8.06
C TYR A 89 -6.73 -6.27 6.87
N ARG A 90 -7.63 -6.52 5.91
CA ARG A 90 -7.87 -5.62 4.76
C ARG A 90 -8.18 -4.20 5.18
N SER A 91 -9.02 -4.03 6.22
CA SER A 91 -9.39 -2.71 6.72
C SER A 91 -8.21 -2.01 7.42
N ASN A 92 -7.33 -2.76 8.09
CA ASN A 92 -6.09 -2.24 8.66
C ASN A 92 -5.11 -1.76 7.56
N LEU A 93 -4.96 -2.52 6.48
CA LEU A 93 -4.09 -2.12 5.35
C LEU A 93 -4.55 -0.80 4.74
N ILE A 94 -5.84 -0.67 4.43
CA ILE A 94 -6.39 0.57 3.88
C ILE A 94 -6.21 1.74 4.85
N TYR A 95 -6.44 1.52 6.15
CA TYR A 95 -6.24 2.55 7.16
C TYR A 95 -4.78 3.00 7.22
N GLU A 96 -3.82 2.05 7.23
CA GLU A 96 -2.39 2.33 7.36
C GLU A 96 -1.80 2.97 6.09
N ALA A 97 -2.28 2.57 4.91
CA ALA A 97 -1.86 3.11 3.64
C ALA A 97 -2.49 4.48 3.33
N THR A 98 -3.61 4.84 3.96
CA THR A 98 -4.22 6.16 3.74
C THR A 98 -3.31 7.26 4.27
N ASP A 99 -3.07 8.28 3.45
CA ASP A 99 -2.29 9.47 3.82
C ASP A 99 -2.78 10.06 5.16
N SER A 100 -1.86 10.54 5.99
CA SER A 100 -2.17 10.96 7.36
C SER A 100 -3.20 12.11 7.43
N GLU A 101 -3.22 13.01 6.45
CA GLU A 101 -4.18 14.11 6.41
C GLU A 101 -5.59 13.62 6.02
N ASP A 102 -5.65 12.73 5.03
CA ASP A 102 -6.91 12.17 4.55
C ASP A 102 -7.49 11.17 5.56
N ARG A 103 -6.64 10.41 6.25
CA ARG A 103 -7.02 9.51 7.35
C ARG A 103 -7.78 10.26 8.44
N LYS A 104 -7.26 11.44 8.85
CA LYS A 104 -7.92 12.30 9.84
C LYS A 104 -9.29 12.79 9.40
N LYS A 105 -9.44 13.14 8.12
CA LYS A 105 -10.67 13.73 7.55
C LYS A 105 -11.73 12.68 7.23
N VAL A 106 -11.31 11.52 6.71
CA VAL A 106 -12.19 10.48 6.19
C VAL A 106 -12.40 9.40 7.25
N TRP A 107 -11.34 8.76 7.72
CA TRP A 107 -11.43 7.59 8.59
C TRP A 107 -11.58 7.92 10.07
N ASP A 108 -10.97 9.01 10.55
CA ASP A 108 -11.07 9.44 11.96
C ASP A 108 -12.19 10.48 12.20
N ASN A 109 -13.13 10.58 11.27
CA ASN A 109 -14.27 11.47 11.37
C ASN A 109 -15.23 11.04 12.49
N LYS A 110 -15.13 11.70 13.64
CA LYS A 110 -15.93 11.37 14.84
C LYS A 110 -17.43 11.49 14.62
N LYS A 111 -17.88 12.41 13.77
CA LYS A 111 -19.31 12.52 13.42
C LYS A 111 -19.78 11.29 12.64
N ALA A 112 -18.96 10.77 11.74
CA ALA A 112 -19.27 9.52 11.04
C ALA A 112 -19.28 8.33 12.01
N TRP A 113 -18.35 8.31 12.98
CA TRP A 113 -18.30 7.24 13.98
C TRP A 113 -19.57 7.17 14.82
N GLU A 114 -20.03 8.32 15.31
CA GLU A 114 -21.27 8.42 16.08
C GLU A 114 -22.49 7.99 15.25
N GLN A 115 -22.62 8.49 14.02
CA GLN A 115 -23.78 8.20 13.16
C GLN A 115 -23.84 6.74 12.69
N LEU A 116 -22.68 6.10 12.51
CA LEU A 116 -22.58 4.72 12.02
C LEU A 116 -22.34 3.70 13.14
N ASN A 117 -22.28 4.16 14.39
CA ASN A 117 -22.03 3.36 15.59
C ASN A 117 -20.76 2.50 15.48
N VAL A 118 -19.64 3.14 15.15
CA VAL A 118 -18.31 2.51 15.09
C VAL A 118 -17.35 3.20 16.06
N LEU A 119 -16.32 2.48 16.51
CA LEU A 119 -15.39 2.92 17.56
C LEU A 119 -14.00 3.29 17.03
N SER A 120 -13.72 3.02 15.74
CA SER A 120 -12.42 3.29 15.12
C SER A 120 -12.54 3.52 13.61
N GLY A 121 -11.51 4.11 13.01
CA GLY A 121 -11.44 4.30 11.55
C GLY A 121 -11.41 2.98 10.80
N VAL A 122 -10.78 1.94 11.37
CA VAL A 122 -10.78 0.58 10.82
C VAL A 122 -12.21 0.01 10.79
N GLN A 123 -12.99 0.20 11.85
CA GLN A 123 -14.41 -0.21 11.85
C GLN A 123 -15.25 0.64 10.89
N LEU A 124 -14.94 1.93 10.73
CA LEU A 124 -15.59 2.77 9.75
C LEU A 124 -15.34 2.24 8.32
N ILE A 125 -14.09 1.97 7.96
CA ILE A 125 -13.70 1.35 6.69
C ILE A 125 -14.47 0.05 6.47
N ASP A 126 -14.51 -0.81 7.48
CA ASP A 126 -15.21 -2.09 7.40
C ASP A 126 -16.71 -1.93 7.17
N LYS A 127 -17.30 -0.90 7.76
CA LYS A 127 -18.72 -0.59 7.66
C LYS A 127 -19.11 0.01 6.31
N VAL A 128 -18.26 0.86 5.73
CA VAL A 128 -18.64 1.72 4.59
C VAL A 128 -18.15 1.22 3.24
N LEU A 129 -17.06 0.47 3.17
CA LEU A 129 -16.53 -0.09 1.92
C LEU A 129 -17.07 -1.49 1.66
N LEU A 130 -17.45 -1.77 0.40
CA LEU A 130 -17.81 -3.11 -0.04
C LEU A 130 -16.56 -3.99 -0.15
N PRO A 131 -16.68 -5.32 -0.04
CA PRO A 131 -15.54 -6.24 -0.16
C PRO A 131 -14.72 -6.04 -1.44
N GLY A 132 -15.38 -5.89 -2.60
CA GLY A 132 -14.69 -5.65 -3.87
C GLY A 132 -14.03 -4.28 -3.98
N GLU A 133 -14.58 -3.25 -3.31
CA GLU A 133 -13.93 -1.93 -3.23
C GLU A 133 -12.65 -2.03 -2.38
N LYS A 134 -12.70 -2.77 -1.26
CA LYS A 134 -11.51 -2.99 -0.44
C LYS A 134 -10.42 -3.73 -1.20
N GLU A 135 -10.78 -4.77 -1.94
CA GLU A 135 -9.83 -5.54 -2.74
C GLU A 135 -9.16 -4.66 -3.80
N ALA A 136 -9.95 -3.91 -4.57
CA ALA A 136 -9.42 -3.00 -5.59
C ALA A 136 -8.50 -1.92 -4.99
N ILE A 137 -8.79 -1.43 -3.78
CA ILE A 137 -7.91 -0.48 -3.08
C ILE A 137 -6.61 -1.16 -2.67
N ILE A 138 -6.68 -2.39 -2.15
CA ILE A 138 -5.49 -3.15 -1.73
C ILE A 138 -4.59 -3.47 -2.92
N GLU A 139 -5.14 -3.85 -4.08
CA GLU A 139 -4.35 -4.00 -5.31
C GLU A 139 -3.59 -2.72 -5.71
N GLN A 140 -4.13 -1.52 -5.42
CA GLN A 140 -3.40 -0.28 -5.63
C GLN A 140 -2.30 -0.06 -4.58
N ILE A 141 -2.52 -0.48 -3.34
CA ILE A 141 -1.52 -0.42 -2.27
C ILE A 141 -0.38 -1.39 -2.58
N ASP A 142 -0.70 -2.63 -2.98
CA ASP A 142 0.25 -3.68 -3.34
C ASP A 142 1.13 -3.24 -4.52
N ARG A 143 0.53 -2.65 -5.56
CA ARG A 143 1.23 -1.98 -6.67
C ARG A 143 2.25 -0.96 -6.21
N LEU A 144 1.81 0.04 -5.44
CA LEU A 144 2.70 1.07 -4.92
C LEU A 144 3.82 0.48 -4.04
N SER A 145 3.52 -0.63 -3.36
CA SER A 145 4.45 -1.31 -2.45
C SER A 145 5.38 -2.29 -3.16
N GLY A 146 5.34 -2.40 -4.50
CA GLY A 146 6.22 -3.26 -5.28
C GLY A 146 5.85 -4.75 -5.30
N TYR A 147 4.60 -5.11 -4.98
CA TYR A 147 4.11 -6.49 -5.10
C TYR A 147 3.58 -6.82 -6.50
N ASP A 148 3.27 -5.80 -7.31
CA ASP A 148 2.84 -5.97 -8.70
C ASP A 148 4.07 -5.84 -9.61
N LEU A 149 4.94 -6.85 -9.52
CA LEU A 149 6.00 -7.09 -10.49
C LEU A 149 5.46 -8.03 -11.57
N ASP A 150 4.37 -7.63 -12.23
CA ASP A 150 4.05 -8.17 -13.55
C ASP A 150 4.76 -7.24 -14.55
N ASP A 151 5.83 -7.77 -15.15
CA ASP A 151 6.69 -7.15 -16.16
C ASP A 151 5.91 -6.78 -17.45
N GLU A 152 4.98 -5.81 -17.43
CA GLU A 152 4.21 -5.42 -18.62
C GLU A 152 4.32 -3.94 -19.06
N GLU A 153 5.06 -3.07 -18.35
CA GLU A 153 5.25 -1.66 -18.77
C GLU A 153 6.72 -1.31 -19.05
N ASP A 154 7.24 -1.85 -20.16
CA ASP A 154 8.30 -1.24 -20.99
C ASP A 154 7.80 -1.11 -22.46
N ASN A 155 6.52 -0.79 -22.63
CA ASN A 155 5.88 -0.65 -23.94
C ASN A 155 5.12 0.67 -24.12
N GLU A 156 5.61 1.79 -23.56
CA GLU A 156 5.16 3.12 -23.99
C GLU A 156 6.35 4.10 -24.09
N ALA A 157 7.19 3.90 -25.11
CA ALA A 157 7.97 4.99 -25.71
C ALA A 157 7.56 5.15 -27.18
N GLU A 158 6.39 5.78 -27.34
CA GLU A 158 5.91 6.59 -28.46
C GLU A 158 6.35 6.21 -29.89
N GLU A 159 5.41 5.65 -30.66
CA GLU A 159 5.36 5.91 -32.11
C GLU A 159 5.32 7.42 -32.36
N VAL A 160 6.43 7.98 -32.84
CA VAL A 160 6.41 9.28 -33.53
C VAL A 160 6.36 9.03 -35.03
N VAL A 161 5.18 8.70 -35.54
CA VAL A 161 4.88 8.82 -36.98
C VAL A 161 4.16 10.15 -37.20
N LYS A 162 4.80 11.10 -37.88
CA LYS A 162 4.24 11.80 -39.06
C LYS A 162 5.15 12.91 -39.62
N ASN A 163 5.40 12.74 -40.93
CA ASN A 163 5.76 13.69 -42.01
C ASN A 163 7.20 14.16 -42.14
#